data_AF-A0A1M6LNI8-F1
#
_entry.id   AF-A0A1M6LNI8-F1
#
_cell.length_a   1.000
_cell.length_b   1.000
_cell.length_c   1.000
_cell.angle_alpha   90.00
_cell.angle_beta   90.00
_cell.angle_gamma   90.00
#
_symmetry.space_group_name_H-M   'P 1'
#
loop_
_entity.id
_entity.type
_entity.pdbx_description
1 polymer ?
#
loop_
_entity_poly.entity_id
_entity_poly.type
_entity_poly.pdbx_seq_one_letter_code
_entity_poly.pdbx_strand_id
1 'polypeptide(L)'
;RPKDMTVREWCALHDIKPPTFYDHMRRVQDYFASQLQTTDESNQMVVSEPTFVELSPAITETKPVTYGVASIICGNARIEISEDISEEFLLKLIGAISHAQ
;
A
#
# COMPACT_ATOMS: atom_id res chain seq x y z
N ARG A 1 -10.38 -6.71 -16.41
CA ARG A 1 -11.32 -5.82 -17.12
C ARG A 1 -11.18 -4.40 -16.56
N PRO A 2 -11.17 -3.35 -17.41
CA PRO A 2 -11.27 -1.95 -16.97
C PRO A 2 -12.54 -1.66 -16.15
N LYS A 3 -12.52 -0.61 -15.32
CA LYS A 3 -13.66 -0.26 -14.44
C LYS A 3 -14.86 0.26 -15.23
N ASP A 4 -14.60 1.05 -16.29
CA ASP A 4 -15.63 1.75 -17.08
C ASP A 4 -16.27 0.92 -18.20
N MET A 5 -16.03 -0.40 -18.24
CA MET A 5 -16.50 -1.29 -19.31
C MET A 5 -17.34 -2.41 -18.70
N THR A 6 -18.41 -2.86 -19.34
CA THR A 6 -19.22 -3.98 -18.84
C THR A 6 -18.52 -5.34 -19.08
N VAL A 7 -18.91 -6.38 -18.33
CA VAL A 7 -18.37 -7.73 -18.52
C VAL A 7 -18.66 -8.24 -19.93
N ARG A 8 -19.86 -7.94 -20.45
CA ARG A 8 -20.31 -8.38 -21.78
C ARG A 8 -19.48 -7.77 -22.90
N GLU A 9 -19.20 -6.47 -22.84
CA GLU A 9 -18.36 -5.77 -23.83
C GLU A 9 -16.92 -6.28 -23.82
N TRP A 10 -16.35 -6.47 -22.63
CA TRP A 10 -15.00 -7.02 -22.50
C TRP A 10 -14.92 -8.46 -23.02
N CYS A 11 -15.92 -9.29 -22.69
CA CYS A 11 -16.05 -10.64 -23.23
C CYS A 11 -16.13 -10.64 -24.76
N ALA A 12 -16.91 -9.74 -25.36
CA ALA A 12 -17.03 -9.61 -26.81
C ALA A 12 -15.71 -9.17 -27.48
N LEU A 13 -14.98 -8.22 -26.88
CA LEU A 13 -13.68 -7.76 -27.39
C LEU A 13 -12.61 -8.85 -27.40
N HIS A 14 -12.69 -9.78 -26.44
CA HIS A 14 -11.69 -10.83 -26.25
C HIS A 14 -12.16 -12.21 -26.77
N ASP A 15 -13.32 -12.28 -27.43
CA ASP A 15 -13.96 -13.52 -27.89
C ASP A 15 -14.13 -14.59 -26.78
N ILE A 16 -14.42 -14.12 -25.56
CA ILE A 16 -14.63 -14.96 -24.38
C ILE A 16 -16.12 -15.07 -24.11
N LYS A 17 -16.60 -16.28 -23.79
CA LYS A 17 -17.98 -16.46 -23.34
C LYS A 17 -18.13 -15.95 -21.90
N PRO A 18 -19.23 -15.24 -21.54
CA PRO A 18 -19.43 -14.73 -20.19
C PRO A 18 -19.29 -15.76 -19.06
N PRO A 19 -19.76 -17.03 -19.19
CA PRO A 19 -19.54 -18.04 -18.16
C PRO A 19 -18.05 -18.30 -17.88
N THR A 20 -17.23 -18.37 -18.93
CA THR A 20 -15.77 -18.55 -18.82
C THR A 20 -15.11 -17.41 -18.07
N PHE A 21 -15.58 -16.17 -18.27
CA PHE A 21 -15.09 -15.01 -17.51
C PHE A 21 -15.34 -15.18 -16.01
N TYR A 22 -16.56 -15.58 -15.61
CA TYR A 22 -16.89 -15.76 -14.20
C TYR A 22 -16.16 -16.96 -13.58
N ASP A 23 -15.94 -18.03 -14.33
CA ASP A 23 -15.14 -19.17 -13.87
C ASP A 23 -13.68 -18.78 -13.64
N HIS A 24 -13.09 -17.99 -14.54
CA HIS A 24 -11.73 -17.46 -14.35
C HIS A 24 -11.67 -16.53 -13.13
N MET A 25 -12.66 -15.65 -12.96
CA MET A 25 -12.73 -14.77 -11.79
C MET A 25 -12.80 -15.56 -10.49
N ARG A 26 -13.63 -16.62 -10.43
CA ARG A 26 -13.74 -17.51 -9.27
C ARG A 26 -12.40 -18.17 -8.95
N ARG A 27 -11.71 -18.73 -9.95
CA ARG A 27 -10.38 -19.35 -9.75
C ARG A 27 -9.34 -18.38 -9.19
N VAL A 28 -9.35 -17.14 -9.67
CA VAL A 28 -8.46 -16.09 -9.16
C VAL A 28 -8.77 -15.77 -7.71
N GLN A 29 -10.05 -15.64 -7.36
CA GLN A 29 -10.48 -15.42 -5.98
C GLN A 29 -10.08 -16.57 -5.06
N ASP A 30 -10.31 -17.82 -5.48
CA ASP A 30 -9.93 -19.01 -4.72
C ASP A 30 -8.42 -19.08 -4.47
N TYR A 31 -7.62 -18.76 -5.49
CA TYR A 31 -6.15 -18.71 -5.38
C TYR A 31 -5.67 -17.67 -4.37
N PHE A 32 -6.21 -16.44 -4.41
CA PHE A 32 -5.82 -15.42 -3.44
C PHE A 32 -6.33 -15.73 -2.03
N ALA A 33 -7.52 -16.33 -1.92
CA ALA A 33 -8.07 -16.78 -0.64
C ALA A 33 -7.18 -17.87 -0.01
N SER A 34 -6.68 -18.83 -0.79
CA SER A 34 -5.77 -19.87 -0.27
C SER A 34 -4.42 -19.30 0.16
N GLN A 35 -3.89 -18.31 -0.55
CA GLN A 35 -2.62 -17.64 -0.18
C GLN A 35 -2.74 -16.90 1.17
N LEU A 36 -3.89 -16.27 1.43
CA LEU A 36 -4.15 -15.62 2.73
C LEU A 36 -4.24 -16.65 3.87
N GLN A 37 -4.88 -17.80 3.65
CA GLN A 37 -4.93 -18.89 4.66
C GLN A 37 -3.53 -19.41 5.01
N THR A 38 -2.64 -19.56 4.03
CA THR A 38 -1.25 -19.98 4.29
C THR A 38 -0.41 -18.94 5.04
N THR A 39 -0.80 -17.66 5.00
CA THR A 39 -0.11 -16.59 5.74
C THR A 39 -0.50 -16.60 7.22
N ASP A 40 -1.71 -17.05 7.55
CA ASP A 40 -2.21 -17.21 8.92
C ASP A 40 -1.53 -18.39 9.63
N GLU A 41 -1.35 -19.53 8.94
CA GLU A 41 -0.70 -20.72 9.51
C GLU A 41 0.80 -20.53 9.81
N SER A 42 1.49 -19.62 9.12
CA SER A 42 2.89 -19.28 9.41
C SER A 42 3.05 -18.20 10.50
N ASN A 43 1.96 -17.58 10.95
CA ASN A 43 1.93 -16.56 12.00
C ASN A 43 1.14 -17.04 13.22
N GLN A 44 1.48 -18.22 13.75
CA GLN A 44 1.05 -18.63 15.08
C GLN A 44 1.78 -17.81 16.15
N MET A 45 1.61 -16.48 16.13
CA MET A 45 1.91 -15.59 17.23
C MET A 45 0.78 -15.75 18.23
N VAL A 46 1.11 -16.21 19.43
CA VAL A 46 0.20 -16.33 20.57
C VAL A 46 -0.59 -15.04 20.72
N VAL A 47 -1.88 -15.08 20.38
CA VAL A 47 -2.81 -13.98 20.63
C VAL A 47 -3.07 -13.97 22.13
N SER A 48 -2.26 -13.23 22.88
CA SER A 48 -2.69 -12.74 24.19
C SER A 48 -3.83 -11.76 23.95
N GLU A 49 -4.98 -11.98 24.61
CA GLU A 49 -6.10 -11.07 24.57
C GLU A 49 -5.61 -9.64 24.89
N PRO A 50 -5.95 -8.63 24.07
CA PRO A 50 -5.52 -7.28 24.34
C PRO A 50 -6.27 -6.76 25.57
N THR A 51 -5.59 -6.68 26.70
CA THR A 51 -6.06 -5.95 27.87
C THR A 51 -6.14 -4.46 27.51
N PHE A 52 -7.35 -3.96 27.30
CA PHE A 52 -7.57 -2.55 26.99
C PHE A 52 -7.41 -1.73 28.28
N VAL A 53 -6.34 -0.95 28.36
CA VAL A 53 -6.14 0.06 29.40
C VAL A 53 -6.46 1.42 28.79
N GLU A 54 -7.49 2.09 29.31
CA GLU A 54 -7.81 3.45 28.93
C GLU A 54 -6.71 4.39 29.44
N LEU A 55 -5.87 4.87 28.52
CA LEU A 55 -4.85 5.87 28.82
C LEU A 55 -5.54 7.24 28.91
N SER A 56 -5.18 8.03 29.93
CA SER A 56 -5.64 9.41 30.05
C SER A 56 -5.35 10.18 28.77
N PRO A 57 -6.27 11.06 28.31
CA PRO A 57 -6.12 11.76 27.05
C PRO A 57 -4.80 12.53 27.07
N ALA A 58 -3.89 12.15 26.18
CA ALA A 58 -2.67 12.91 25.96
C ALA A 58 -3.09 14.30 25.51
N ILE A 59 -2.72 15.31 26.30
CA ILE A 59 -2.84 16.71 25.95
C ILE A 59 -2.07 16.87 24.64
N THR A 60 -2.80 16.87 23.54
CA THR A 60 -2.23 17.05 22.22
C THR A 60 -2.05 18.56 22.08
N GLU A 61 -0.88 19.05 22.47
CA GLU A 61 -0.38 20.27 21.87
C GLU A 61 -0.34 20.02 20.38
N THR A 62 -1.32 20.56 19.66
CA THR A 62 -1.33 20.62 18.21
C THR A 62 -0.15 21.47 17.78
N LYS A 63 1.03 20.84 17.64
CA LYS A 63 2.08 21.43 16.82
C LYS A 63 1.49 21.60 15.41
N PRO A 64 1.56 22.82 14.83
CA PRO A 64 1.15 22.99 13.45
C PRO A 64 1.99 22.04 12.61
N VAL A 65 1.33 21.22 11.80
CA VAL A 65 2.01 20.38 10.81
C VAL A 65 2.67 21.34 9.82
N THR A 66 3.97 21.58 9.98
CA THR A 66 4.76 22.31 9.01
C THR A 66 4.83 21.47 7.74
N TYR A 67 4.10 21.92 6.72
CA TYR A 67 4.18 21.39 5.36
C TYR A 67 5.65 21.33 4.91
N GLY A 68 6.04 20.26 4.20
CA GLY A 68 7.44 19.94 3.89
C GLY A 68 8.28 21.15 3.47
N VAL A 69 9.45 21.29 4.10
CA VAL A 69 10.35 22.46 3.95
C VAL A 69 11.10 22.43 2.63
N ALA A 70 11.29 21.25 2.04
CA ALA A 70 11.96 21.09 0.74
C ALA A 70 11.33 19.95 -0.06
N SER A 71 11.56 19.95 -1.38
CA SER A 71 11.19 18.81 -2.22
C SER A 71 12.26 18.48 -3.27
N ILE A 72 12.53 17.20 -3.47
CA ILE A 72 13.40 16.67 -4.52
C ILE A 72 12.50 16.21 -5.68
N ILE A 73 12.77 16.69 -6.90
CA ILE A 73 12.05 16.31 -8.10
C ILE A 73 12.99 15.52 -9.01
N CYS A 74 12.59 14.30 -9.37
CA CYS A 74 13.33 13.43 -10.29
C CYS A 74 12.36 12.83 -11.32
N GLY A 75 12.37 13.36 -12.55
CA GLY A 75 11.44 12.96 -13.60
C GLY A 75 9.98 13.17 -13.19
N ASN A 76 9.22 12.08 -13.07
CA ASN A 76 7.82 12.07 -12.63
C ASN A 76 7.64 11.80 -11.12
N ALA A 77 8.74 11.67 -10.37
CA ALA A 77 8.71 11.45 -8.93
C ALA A 77 9.03 12.74 -8.17
N ARG A 78 8.34 12.94 -7.05
CA ARG A 78 8.56 14.03 -6.10
C ARG A 78 8.66 13.45 -4.69
N ILE A 79 9.73 13.82 -3.98
CA ILE A 79 9.95 13.47 -2.59
C ILE A 79 9.84 14.76 -1.78
N GLU A 80 8.91 14.81 -0.84
CA GLU A 80 8.77 15.94 0.08
C GLU A 80 9.57 15.66 1.36
N ILE A 81 10.31 16.66 1.81
CA ILE A 81 11.18 16.60 2.99
C ILE A 81 10.54 17.43 4.09
N SER A 82 10.21 16.79 5.19
CA SER A 82 9.71 17.44 6.40
C SER A 82 10.84 18.13 7.17
N GLU A 83 10.48 19.06 8.05
CA GLU A 83 11.42 19.79 8.90
C GLU A 83 12.15 18.88 9.90
N ASP A 84 11.50 17.79 10.32
CA ASP A 84 11.99 16.82 11.31
C ASP A 84 12.80 15.66 10.71
N ILE A 85 13.17 15.75 9.43
CA ILE A 85 14.01 14.72 8.79
C ILE A 85 15.36 14.60 9.50
N SER A 86 15.85 13.37 9.68
CA SER A 86 17.18 13.16 10.25
C SER A 86 18.28 13.48 9.24
N GLU A 87 19.34 14.14 9.71
CA GLU A 87 20.51 14.49 8.89
C GLU A 87 21.16 13.24 8.27
N GLU A 88 21.29 12.16 9.05
CA GLU A 88 21.83 10.89 8.58
C GLU A 88 21.02 10.29 7.42
N PHE A 89 19.69 10.39 7.48
CA PHE A 89 18.82 9.89 6.43
C PHE A 89 18.91 10.76 5.18
N LEU A 90 18.96 12.09 5.35
CA LEU A 90 19.10 13.03 4.24
C LEU A 90 20.43 12.82 3.48
N LEU A 91 21.53 12.57 4.19
CA LEU A 91 22.82 12.22 3.58
C LEU A 91 22.76 10.89 2.81
N LYS A 92 22.12 9.85 3.38
CA LYS A 92 21.93 8.56 2.71
C LYS A 92 21.07 8.71 1.45
N LEU A 93 20.01 9.52 1.52
CA LEU A 93 19.12 9.78 0.40
C LEU A 93 19.87 10.46 -0.75
N ILE A 94 20.63 11.53 -0.47
CA ILE A 94 21.44 12.23 -1.48
C ILE A 94 22.48 11.29 -2.09
N GLY A 95 23.16 10.48 -1.26
CA GLY A 95 24.12 9.49 -1.75
C GLY A 95 23.49 8.45 -2.67
N ALA A 96 22.33 7.91 -2.29
CA ALA A 96 21.59 6.96 -3.13
C ALA A 96 21.17 7.57 -4.48
N ILE A 97 20.71 8.82 -4.48
CA ILE A 97 20.35 9.54 -5.71
C ILE A 97 21.58 9.77 -6.59
N SER A 98 22.74 10.10 -6.01
CA SER A 98 23.99 10.27 -6.76
C SER A 98 24.46 8.99 -7.46
N HIS A 99 24.10 7.81 -6.95
CA HIS A 99 24.42 6.52 -7.58
C HIS A 99 23.37 6.04 -8.59
N ALA A 100 22.21 6.70 -8.64
CA ALA A 100 21.13 6.38 -9.57
C ALA A 100 21.24 7.13 -10.92
N GLN A 101 22.38 7.81 -11.17
CA GLN A 101 22.72 8.46 -12.44
C GLN A 101 23.40 7.52 -13.43
#